data_AF-A0AAP0P7I8-F1
#
_entry.id   AF-A0AAP0P7I8-F1
#
_cell.length_a   1.000
_cell.length_b   1.000
_cell.length_c   1.000
_cell.angle_alpha   90.00
_cell.angle_beta   90.00
_cell.angle_gamma   90.00
#
_symmetry.space_group_name_H-M   'P 1'
#
loop_
_entity.id
_entity.type
_entity.pdbx_description
1 polymer ?
#
loop_
_entity_poly.entity_id
_entity_poly.type
_entity_poly.pdbx_seq_one_letter_code
_entity_poly.pdbx_strand_id
1 'polypeptide(L)'
;MESHFYVPPLSHYCYKLCFNLQLILMVTTLIICGSCSIIASPSSLEQERDRIAALPGQPRVAFSQFSGYITVNERHGRALFYWLTEAVTQPEKRPLVLWLNGGPGCSSVAYGASEEIGPFRINQTGPSLFLNKYSWNREANLLFLESPAGVGFSYTNTSSDLKDTGDKRTAQDALVFMNRWMSRFPQYRYRDFYISGESYGGMALCTSIGKTNL
;
A
#
# COMPACT_ATOMS: atom_id res chain seq x y z
N MET A 1 -65.98 44.25 46.22
CA MET A 1 -65.17 43.01 46.03
C MET A 1 -64.89 42.90 44.56
N GLU A 2 -63.73 43.38 44.10
CA GLU A 2 -63.23 43.09 42.75
C GLU A 2 -62.02 42.17 42.90
N SER A 3 -62.14 40.96 42.36
CA SER A 3 -61.07 39.97 42.31
C SER A 3 -60.17 40.28 41.11
N HIS A 4 -58.98 40.83 41.36
CA HIS A 4 -57.94 40.94 40.34
C HIS A 4 -57.39 39.54 40.03
N PHE A 5 -57.74 39.01 38.86
CA PHE A 5 -57.09 37.82 38.29
C PHE A 5 -55.69 38.19 37.79
N TYR A 6 -54.67 37.56 38.38
CA TYR A 6 -53.29 37.62 37.91
C TYR A 6 -53.14 36.74 36.66
N VAL A 7 -52.93 37.36 35.50
CA VAL A 7 -52.59 36.67 34.24
C VAL A 7 -51.09 36.86 34.02
N PRO A 8 -50.24 35.81 34.15
CA PRO A 8 -48.81 35.95 33.92
C PRO A 8 -48.52 36.25 32.43
N PRO A 9 -47.50 37.06 32.11
CA PRO A 9 -47.23 37.48 30.74
C PRO A 9 -46.75 36.30 29.89
N LEU A 10 -47.58 35.91 28.91
CA LEU A 10 -47.31 34.89 27.88
C LEU A 10 -45.97 35.10 27.15
N SER A 11 -45.45 36.33 27.12
CA SER A 11 -44.18 36.68 26.47
C SER A 11 -42.99 35.94 27.09
N HIS A 12 -42.93 35.80 28.41
CA HIS A 12 -41.76 35.26 29.08
C HIS A 12 -41.59 33.74 28.87
N TYR A 13 -42.71 33.01 28.76
CA TYR A 13 -42.72 31.60 28.37
C TYR A 13 -42.32 31.41 26.90
N CYS A 14 -42.76 32.31 26.02
CA CYS A 14 -42.42 32.26 24.60
C CYS A 14 -40.91 32.49 24.36
N TYR A 15 -40.29 33.44 25.06
CA TYR A 15 -38.84 33.68 24.97
C TYR A 15 -38.01 32.51 25.51
N LYS A 16 -38.41 31.91 26.64
CA LYS A 16 -37.72 30.72 27.18
C LYS A 16 -37.85 29.51 26.25
N LEU A 17 -39.02 29.30 25.64
CA LEU A 17 -39.23 28.22 24.69
C LEU A 17 -38.39 28.42 23.42
N CYS A 18 -38.31 29.66 22.91
CA CYS A 18 -37.52 30.00 21.73
C CYS A 18 -36.00 29.86 21.98
N PHE A 19 -35.51 30.30 23.15
CA PHE A 19 -34.12 30.15 23.55
C PHE A 19 -33.73 28.67 23.73
N ASN A 20 -34.60 27.87 24.37
CA ASN A 20 -34.38 26.42 24.50
C ASN A 20 -34.41 25.72 23.15
N LEU A 21 -35.29 26.13 22.22
CA LEU A 21 -35.35 25.57 20.87
C LEU A 21 -34.08 25.92 20.07
N GLN A 22 -33.59 27.16 20.16
CA GLN A 22 -32.31 27.58 19.56
C GLN A 22 -31.13 26.81 20.13
N LEU A 23 -31.10 26.60 21.45
CA LEU A 23 -30.03 25.84 22.10
C LEU A 23 -30.06 24.36 21.67
N ILE A 24 -31.25 23.75 21.57
CA ILE A 24 -31.42 22.36 21.08
C ILE A 24 -31.00 22.26 19.60
N LEU A 25 -31.33 23.24 18.76
CA LEU A 25 -30.91 23.29 17.36
C LEU A 25 -29.38 23.44 17.21
N MET A 26 -28.74 24.23 18.08
CA MET A 26 -27.27 24.36 18.09
C MET A 26 -26.57 23.09 18.59
N VAL A 27 -27.11 22.41 19.60
CA VAL A 27 -26.53 21.17 20.13
C VAL A 27 -26.70 20.01 19.14
N THR A 28 -27.84 19.90 18.45
CA THR A 28 -28.06 18.85 17.46
C THR A 28 -27.19 19.02 16.21
N THR A 29 -26.94 20.25 15.75
CA THR A 29 -26.00 20.52 14.65
C THR A 29 -24.54 20.19 15.01
N LEU A 30 -24.12 20.41 16.26
CA LEU A 30 -22.82 19.99 16.78
C LEU A 30 -22.67 18.46 16.85
N ILE A 31 -23.73 17.73 17.23
CA ILE A 31 -23.71 16.26 17.30
C ILE A 31 -23.65 15.64 15.89
N ILE A 32 -24.33 16.23 14.90
CA ILE A 32 -24.29 15.77 13.51
C ILE A 32 -22.92 16.05 12.86
N CYS A 33 -22.24 17.14 13.23
CA CYS A 33 -20.85 17.40 12.83
C CYS A 33 -19.81 16.53 13.55
N GLY A 34 -20.15 15.95 14.71
CA GLY A 34 -19.24 15.12 15.50
C GLY A 34 -19.02 13.71 14.95
N SER A 35 -19.92 13.22 14.09
CA SER A 35 -19.74 11.99 13.32
C SER A 35 -18.95 12.28 12.05
N CYS A 36 -17.66 12.58 12.18
CA CYS A 36 -16.72 12.48 11.09
C CYS A 36 -16.60 11.00 10.70
N SER A 37 -17.43 10.54 9.77
CA SER A 37 -17.16 9.29 9.08
C SER A 37 -15.82 9.46 8.37
N ILE A 38 -14.77 8.79 8.86
CA ILE A 38 -13.50 8.71 8.15
C ILE A 38 -13.79 7.96 6.86
N ILE A 39 -14.07 8.69 5.78
CA ILE A 39 -14.19 8.10 4.45
C ILE A 39 -12.77 7.71 4.06
N ALA A 40 -12.46 6.42 4.22
CA ALA A 40 -11.22 5.84 3.75
C ALA A 40 -11.08 6.12 2.26
N SER A 41 -9.95 6.71 1.84
CA SER A 41 -9.70 6.95 0.42
C SER A 41 -9.67 5.62 -0.33
N PRO A 42 -10.06 5.56 -1.62
CA PRO A 42 -9.98 4.33 -2.40
C PRO A 42 -8.59 3.67 -2.35
N SER A 43 -7.52 4.48 -2.37
CA SER A 43 -6.14 4.00 -2.25
C SER A 43 -5.88 3.32 -0.90
N SER A 44 -6.40 3.86 0.20
CA SER A 44 -6.24 3.28 1.54
C SER A 44 -6.95 1.93 1.68
N LEU A 45 -8.11 1.77 1.04
CA LEU A 45 -8.82 0.50 1.02
C LEU A 45 -8.08 -0.56 0.19
N GLU A 46 -7.52 -0.17 -0.95
CA GLU A 46 -6.69 -1.09 -1.74
C GLU A 46 -5.43 -1.53 -0.99
N GLN A 47 -4.74 -0.60 -0.31
CA GLN A 47 -3.59 -0.94 0.53
C GLN A 47 -3.96 -1.93 1.64
N GLU A 48 -5.09 -1.70 2.33
CA GLU A 48 -5.51 -2.57 3.42
C GLU A 48 -5.90 -3.97 2.91
N ARG A 49 -6.47 -4.07 1.70
CA ARG A 49 -6.75 -5.37 1.05
C ARG A 49 -5.48 -6.13 0.69
N ASP A 50 -4.42 -5.42 0.35
CA ASP A 50 -3.11 -6.00 0.06
C ASP A 50 -2.33 -6.33 1.36
N ARG A 51 -2.81 -5.91 2.54
CA ARG A 51 -2.10 -6.10 3.81
C ARG A 51 -2.03 -7.58 4.21
N ILE A 52 -0.81 -8.03 4.49
CA ILE A 52 -0.56 -9.38 5.00
C ILE A 52 -0.65 -9.34 6.52
N ALA A 53 -1.67 -10.00 7.09
CA ALA A 53 -1.84 -10.11 8.53
C ALA A 53 -0.77 -11.02 9.16
N ALA A 54 -0.57 -12.20 8.58
CA ALA A 54 0.48 -13.16 8.93
C ALA A 54 0.68 -14.15 7.79
N LEU A 55 1.92 -14.59 7.57
CA LEU A 55 2.23 -15.71 6.68
C LEU A 55 2.18 -17.04 7.45
N PRO A 56 1.85 -18.17 6.79
CA PRO A 56 1.95 -19.48 7.41
C PRO A 56 3.37 -19.74 7.96
N GLY A 57 3.46 -20.14 9.23
CA GLY A 57 4.73 -20.44 9.87
C GLY A 57 5.65 -19.23 10.14
N GLN A 58 5.13 -18.00 9.99
CA GLN A 58 5.87 -16.77 10.27
C GLN A 58 6.03 -16.49 11.78
N PRO A 59 7.22 -16.10 12.26
CA PRO A 59 7.40 -15.62 13.62
C PRO A 59 6.78 -14.22 13.79
N ARG A 60 6.44 -13.83 15.01
CA ARG A 60 5.90 -12.49 15.27
C ARG A 60 6.86 -11.39 14.78
N VAL A 61 6.33 -10.42 14.04
CA VAL A 61 7.08 -9.28 13.51
C VAL A 61 6.47 -7.95 13.95
N ALA A 62 7.30 -6.90 13.90
CA ALA A 62 6.93 -5.53 14.25
C ALA A 62 6.82 -4.58 13.05
N PHE A 63 6.88 -5.12 11.82
CA PHE A 63 6.76 -4.35 10.57
C PHE A 63 5.55 -4.83 9.78
N SER A 64 4.98 -3.94 8.96
CA SER A 64 3.89 -4.28 8.05
C SER A 64 4.42 -4.92 6.78
N GLN A 65 3.56 -5.67 6.13
CA GLN A 65 3.83 -6.29 4.84
C GLN A 65 2.59 -6.20 3.98
N PHE A 66 2.79 -6.05 2.68
CA PHE A 66 1.71 -5.94 1.72
C PHE A 66 2.07 -6.73 0.48
N SER A 67 1.14 -7.48 -0.08
CA SER A 67 1.31 -8.11 -1.38
C SER A 67 0.04 -8.04 -2.19
N GLY A 68 0.21 -7.98 -3.50
CA GLY A 68 -0.91 -7.84 -4.40
C GLY A 68 -0.45 -7.69 -5.83
N TYR A 69 -1.39 -7.30 -6.68
CA TYR A 69 -1.17 -7.13 -8.09
C TYR A 69 -1.40 -5.69 -8.52
N ILE A 70 -0.59 -5.26 -9.48
CA ILE A 70 -0.83 -4.03 -10.24
C ILE A 70 -0.95 -4.43 -11.70
N THR A 71 -2.11 -4.17 -12.30
CA THR A 71 -2.31 -4.35 -13.73
C THR A 71 -1.44 -3.33 -14.47
N VAL A 72 -0.63 -3.79 -15.42
CA VAL A 72 0.27 -2.95 -16.24
C VAL A 72 -0.20 -2.87 -17.69
N ASN A 73 -1.04 -3.80 -18.12
CA ASN A 73 -1.71 -3.75 -19.41
C ASN A 73 -3.12 -4.37 -19.32
N GLU A 74 -4.15 -3.52 -19.37
CA GLU A 74 -5.55 -3.97 -19.30
C GLU A 74 -5.93 -4.85 -20.50
N ARG A 75 -5.50 -4.46 -21.71
CA ARG A 75 -5.87 -5.14 -22.96
C ARG A 75 -5.36 -6.58 -23.01
N HIS A 76 -4.13 -6.80 -22.56
CA HIS A 76 -3.52 -8.13 -22.53
C HIS A 76 -3.81 -8.86 -21.21
N GLY A 77 -4.39 -8.18 -20.21
CA GLY A 77 -4.57 -8.68 -18.86
C GLY A 77 -3.24 -9.01 -18.19
N ARG A 78 -2.23 -8.14 -18.35
CA ARG A 78 -0.94 -8.29 -17.65
C ARG A 78 -0.98 -7.63 -16.29
N ALA A 79 -0.64 -8.38 -15.26
CA ALA A 79 -0.50 -7.87 -13.90
C ALA A 79 0.79 -8.38 -13.27
N LEU A 80 1.51 -7.47 -12.61
CA LEU A 80 2.74 -7.79 -11.90
C LEU A 80 2.44 -7.92 -10.41
N PHE A 81 2.96 -9.00 -9.82
CA PHE A 81 2.90 -9.27 -8.40
C PHE A 81 4.02 -8.52 -7.66
N TYR A 82 3.70 -8.01 -6.48
CA TYR A 82 4.68 -7.38 -5.61
C TYR A 82 4.54 -7.87 -4.18
N TRP A 83 5.64 -7.76 -3.43
CA TRP A 83 5.63 -7.91 -1.98
C TRP A 83 6.44 -6.76 -1.37
N LEU A 84 5.76 -5.88 -0.65
CA LEU A 84 6.35 -4.82 0.17
C LEU A 84 6.59 -5.38 1.58
N THR A 85 7.81 -5.22 2.08
CA THR A 85 8.14 -5.39 3.50
C THR A 85 8.64 -4.07 4.04
N GLU A 86 7.89 -3.48 4.96
CA GLU A 86 8.23 -2.18 5.52
C GLU A 86 9.44 -2.27 6.44
N ALA A 87 10.08 -1.12 6.65
CA ALA A 87 11.22 -1.05 7.54
C ALA A 87 10.80 -1.38 8.98
N VAL A 88 11.67 -2.08 9.72
CA VAL A 88 11.40 -2.47 11.12
C VAL A 88 11.23 -1.27 12.04
N THR A 89 11.93 -0.15 11.75
CA THR A 89 11.90 1.05 12.57
C THR A 89 11.61 2.29 11.73
N GLN A 90 10.62 3.08 12.16
CA GLN A 90 10.24 4.34 11.52
C GLN A 90 10.08 4.20 9.99
N PRO A 91 9.24 3.28 9.50
CA PRO A 91 9.09 3.01 8.06
C PRO A 91 8.73 4.27 7.26
N GLU A 92 8.11 5.27 7.88
CA GLU A 92 7.79 6.58 7.32
C GLU A 92 8.99 7.51 7.09
N LYS A 93 10.18 7.17 7.62
CA LYS A 93 11.44 7.93 7.43
C LYS A 93 12.49 7.17 6.62
N ARG A 94 12.29 5.87 6.38
CA ARG A 94 13.26 5.03 5.68
C ARG A 94 13.12 5.08 4.15
N PRO A 95 14.19 4.95 3.36
CA PRO A 95 14.08 4.93 1.91
C PRO A 95 13.19 3.79 1.40
N LEU A 96 12.68 3.93 0.17
CA LEU A 96 12.08 2.84 -0.59
C LEU A 96 13.13 2.24 -1.51
N VAL A 97 13.30 0.92 -1.47
CA VAL A 97 14.19 0.17 -2.35
C VAL A 97 13.36 -0.79 -3.18
N LEU A 98 13.30 -0.57 -4.49
CA LEU A 98 12.79 -1.55 -5.44
C LEU A 98 13.88 -2.59 -5.69
N TRP A 99 13.58 -3.86 -5.47
CA TRP A 99 14.49 -4.98 -5.71
C TRP A 99 14.02 -5.84 -6.88
N LEU A 100 14.93 -6.08 -7.83
CA LEU A 100 14.71 -6.89 -9.04
C LEU A 100 15.77 -7.99 -9.15
N ASN A 101 15.39 -9.26 -9.03
CA ASN A 101 16.29 -10.35 -9.44
C ASN A 101 16.36 -10.47 -10.96
N GLY A 102 17.47 -11.04 -11.44
CA GLY A 102 17.78 -11.16 -12.85
C GLY A 102 17.24 -12.42 -13.54
N GLY A 103 18.00 -12.95 -14.50
CA GLY A 103 17.54 -14.05 -15.36
C GLY A 103 17.83 -13.75 -16.83
N PRO A 104 16.87 -13.43 -17.70
CA PRO A 104 15.48 -13.04 -17.46
C PRO A 104 14.61 -14.19 -16.96
N GLY A 105 13.69 -13.90 -16.04
CA GLY A 105 12.68 -14.86 -15.61
C GLY A 105 12.78 -15.36 -14.17
N CYS A 106 13.79 -14.95 -13.38
CA CYS A 106 13.88 -15.35 -11.98
C CYS A 106 13.00 -14.47 -11.10
N SER A 107 12.41 -15.06 -10.06
CA SER A 107 11.50 -14.35 -9.15
C SER A 107 12.26 -13.56 -8.09
N SER A 108 11.94 -12.27 -7.96
CA SER A 108 12.45 -11.41 -6.88
C SER A 108 11.96 -11.83 -5.49
N VAL A 109 10.84 -12.55 -5.43
CA VAL A 109 10.29 -13.09 -4.18
C VAL A 109 10.99 -14.40 -3.81
N ALA A 110 11.19 -15.29 -4.77
CA ALA A 110 11.90 -16.55 -4.56
C ALA A 110 13.35 -16.31 -4.10
N TYR A 111 14.09 -15.46 -4.81
CA TYR A 111 15.50 -15.21 -4.51
C TYR A 111 15.67 -14.04 -3.53
N GLY A 112 15.38 -12.81 -3.97
CA GLY A 112 15.56 -11.60 -3.19
C GLY A 112 14.93 -11.65 -1.81
N ALA A 113 13.62 -11.92 -1.75
CA ALA A 113 12.89 -11.89 -0.49
C ALA A 113 13.17 -13.11 0.40
N SER A 114 13.31 -14.32 -0.18
CA SER A 114 13.37 -15.55 0.61
C SER A 114 14.79 -16.07 0.86
N GLU A 115 15.74 -15.80 -0.03
CA GLU A 115 17.10 -16.37 -0.02
C GLU A 115 18.22 -15.33 0.11
N GLU A 116 17.93 -14.05 -0.13
CA GLU A 116 18.96 -12.98 -0.10
C GLU A 116 18.71 -11.90 0.97
N ILE A 117 17.99 -10.83 0.65
CA ILE A 117 17.96 -9.59 1.45
C ILE A 117 16.67 -9.41 2.25
N GLY A 118 15.66 -10.24 2.01
CA GLY A 118 14.37 -10.11 2.68
C GLY A 118 14.36 -10.55 4.14
N PRO A 119 13.25 -10.27 4.85
CA PRO A 119 13.14 -10.46 6.29
C PRO A 119 13.04 -11.91 6.75
N PHE A 120 12.68 -12.84 5.86
CA PHE A 120 12.42 -14.23 6.23
C PHE A 120 13.34 -15.19 5.48
N ARG A 121 13.61 -16.31 6.13
CA ARG A 121 14.20 -17.51 5.56
C ARG A 121 13.25 -18.68 5.74
N ILE A 122 13.25 -19.58 4.77
CA ILE A 122 12.50 -20.84 4.85
C ILE A 122 13.32 -21.84 5.65
N ASN A 123 12.70 -22.48 6.63
CA ASN A 123 13.34 -23.51 7.42
C ASN A 123 13.49 -24.81 6.62
N GLN A 124 14.63 -25.50 6.75
CA GLN A 124 14.89 -26.74 6.02
C GLN A 124 14.01 -27.90 6.50
N THR A 125 13.56 -27.85 7.75
CA THR A 125 12.90 -28.97 8.43
C THR A 125 11.37 -28.94 8.33
N GLY A 126 10.77 -27.95 7.68
CA GLY A 126 9.32 -27.86 7.52
C GLY A 126 8.83 -26.49 7.04
N PRO A 127 7.51 -26.33 6.83
CA PRO A 127 6.89 -25.11 6.29
C PRO A 127 6.81 -24.00 7.35
N SER A 128 7.98 -23.55 7.82
CA SER A 128 8.11 -22.47 8.80
C SER A 128 9.15 -21.46 8.32
N LEU A 129 8.99 -20.23 8.79
CA LEU A 129 9.89 -19.14 8.50
C LEU A 129 10.70 -18.77 9.75
N PHE A 130 11.89 -18.24 9.56
CA PHE A 130 12.66 -17.59 10.62
C PHE A 130 13.20 -16.24 10.14
N LEU A 131 13.47 -15.34 11.09
CA LEU A 131 13.93 -13.98 10.76
C LEU A 131 15.38 -13.99 10.26
N ASN A 132 15.60 -13.30 9.15
CA ASN A 132 16.94 -12.99 8.65
C ASN A 132 17.54 -11.84 9.47
N LYS A 133 18.59 -12.14 10.25
CA LYS A 133 19.29 -11.14 11.08
C LYS A 133 19.87 -9.98 10.25
N TYR A 134 20.21 -10.22 8.98
CA TYR A 134 20.84 -9.26 8.09
C TYR A 134 19.89 -8.73 7.01
N SER A 135 18.58 -8.84 7.23
CA SER A 135 17.58 -8.29 6.32
C SER A 135 17.79 -6.80 6.08
N TRP A 136 17.67 -6.38 4.82
CA TRP A 136 17.78 -4.98 4.46
C TRP A 136 16.59 -4.15 4.95
N ASN A 137 15.46 -4.80 5.29
CA ASN A 137 14.30 -4.09 5.85
C ASN A 137 14.56 -3.52 7.26
N ARG A 138 15.75 -3.72 7.82
CA ARG A 138 16.19 -3.00 9.02
C ARG A 138 16.46 -1.52 8.74
N GLU A 139 16.86 -1.18 7.51
CA GLU A 139 17.25 0.17 7.11
C GLU A 139 16.37 0.78 6.01
N ALA A 140 15.60 -0.02 5.28
CA ALA A 140 14.78 0.42 4.15
C ALA A 140 13.39 -0.24 4.11
N ASN A 141 12.47 0.33 3.35
CA ASN A 141 11.26 -0.36 2.91
C ASN A 141 11.60 -1.11 1.61
N LEU A 142 11.44 -2.43 1.60
CA LEU A 142 11.82 -3.25 0.44
C LEU A 142 10.59 -3.63 -0.37
N LEU A 143 10.60 -3.26 -1.65
CA LEU A 143 9.58 -3.62 -2.62
C LEU A 143 10.16 -4.66 -3.57
N PHE A 144 9.77 -5.92 -3.41
CA PHE A 144 10.12 -7.00 -4.32
C PHE A 144 9.11 -7.05 -5.45
N LEU A 145 9.57 -6.90 -6.69
CA LEU A 145 8.72 -6.95 -7.87
C LEU A 145 9.04 -8.19 -8.70
N GLU A 146 8.03 -8.99 -8.99
CA GLU A 146 8.17 -10.07 -9.96
C GLU A 146 7.93 -9.53 -11.37
N SER A 147 8.94 -9.65 -12.23
CA SER A 147 8.90 -9.08 -13.57
C SER A 147 9.81 -9.87 -14.52
N PRO A 148 9.42 -10.06 -15.79
CA PRO A 148 8.17 -9.64 -16.43
C PRO A 148 6.95 -10.50 -16.05
N ALA A 149 5.78 -10.20 -16.63
CA ALA A 149 4.60 -11.05 -16.55
C ALA A 149 4.92 -12.49 -17.01
N GLY A 150 4.53 -13.49 -16.20
CA GLY A 150 4.92 -14.90 -16.35
C GLY A 150 5.97 -15.35 -15.32
N VAL A 151 6.61 -14.42 -14.60
CA VAL A 151 7.56 -14.73 -13.53
C VAL A 151 6.84 -14.85 -12.19
N GLY A 152 7.06 -15.98 -11.50
CA GLY A 152 6.49 -16.24 -10.18
C GLY A 152 4.96 -16.22 -10.22
N PHE A 153 4.36 -15.31 -9.45
CA PHE A 153 2.93 -15.06 -9.41
C PHE A 153 2.46 -14.03 -10.45
N SER A 154 3.36 -13.26 -11.07
CA SER A 154 2.99 -12.31 -12.12
C SER A 154 2.47 -13.04 -13.36
N TYR A 155 1.42 -12.51 -13.99
CA TYR A 155 0.72 -13.23 -15.05
C TYR A 155 0.27 -12.33 -16.20
N THR A 156 -0.14 -12.99 -17.28
CA THR A 156 -0.79 -12.42 -18.45
C THR A 156 -1.98 -13.29 -18.84
N ASN A 157 -3.10 -12.67 -19.19
CA ASN A 157 -4.23 -13.39 -19.80
C ASN A 157 -4.00 -13.69 -21.29
N THR A 158 -2.94 -13.14 -21.88
CA THR A 158 -2.58 -13.32 -23.29
C THR A 158 -1.33 -14.19 -23.41
N SER A 159 -1.50 -15.49 -23.67
CA SER A 159 -0.42 -16.48 -23.64
C SER A 159 0.74 -16.20 -24.61
N SER A 160 0.49 -15.50 -25.74
CA SER A 160 1.56 -15.10 -26.67
C SER A 160 2.54 -14.12 -26.03
N ASP A 161 2.13 -13.36 -25.00
CA ASP A 161 3.04 -12.43 -24.30
C ASP A 161 4.21 -13.19 -23.68
N LEU A 162 4.03 -14.45 -23.24
CA LEU A 162 5.09 -15.25 -22.63
C LEU A 162 6.23 -15.61 -23.61
N LYS A 163 5.96 -15.54 -24.92
CA LYS A 163 6.93 -15.83 -25.98
C LYS A 163 7.62 -14.58 -26.53
N ASP A 164 7.09 -13.41 -26.20
CA ASP A 164 7.55 -12.10 -26.70
C ASP A 164 8.06 -11.21 -25.54
N THR A 165 8.77 -11.82 -24.59
CA THR A 165 9.41 -11.08 -23.49
C THR A 165 10.68 -10.40 -23.99
N GLY A 166 10.83 -9.09 -23.72
CA GLY A 166 12.01 -8.33 -24.12
C GLY A 166 12.17 -7.04 -23.31
N ASP A 167 13.40 -6.54 -23.25
CA ASP A 167 13.82 -5.44 -22.35
C ASP A 167 12.92 -4.22 -22.42
N LYS A 168 12.58 -3.80 -23.63
CA LYS A 168 11.72 -2.63 -23.85
C LYS A 168 10.35 -2.80 -23.21
N ARG A 169 9.74 -3.98 -23.36
CA ARG A 169 8.42 -4.27 -22.80
C ARG A 169 8.49 -4.41 -21.28
N THR A 170 9.48 -5.12 -20.77
CA THR A 170 9.72 -5.30 -19.33
C THR A 170 9.93 -3.96 -18.64
N ALA A 171 10.77 -3.08 -19.20
CA ALA A 171 11.00 -1.74 -18.64
C ALA A 171 9.74 -0.85 -18.68
N GLN A 172 8.96 -0.93 -19.77
CA GLN A 172 7.73 -0.16 -19.90
C GLN A 172 6.65 -0.64 -18.91
N ASP A 173 6.45 -1.95 -18.78
CA ASP A 173 5.51 -2.53 -17.81
C ASP A 173 5.96 -2.21 -16.37
N ALA A 174 7.27 -2.24 -16.06
CA ALA A 174 7.80 -1.85 -14.74
C ALA A 174 7.59 -0.36 -14.43
N LEU A 175 7.71 0.53 -15.43
CA LEU A 175 7.41 1.96 -15.24
C LEU A 175 5.92 2.18 -14.97
N VAL A 176 5.03 1.51 -15.71
CA VAL A 176 3.58 1.56 -15.46
C VAL A 176 3.26 1.01 -14.07
N PHE A 177 3.89 -0.09 -13.68
CA PHE A 177 3.79 -0.66 -12.33
C PHE A 177 4.13 0.40 -11.28
N MET A 178 5.30 1.05 -11.37
CA MET A 178 5.73 2.02 -10.36
C MET A 178 4.78 3.22 -10.24
N ASN A 179 4.31 3.77 -11.36
CA ASN A 179 3.36 4.88 -11.35
C ASN A 179 2.03 4.51 -10.68
N ARG A 180 1.49 3.33 -10.99
CA ARG A 180 0.23 2.83 -10.41
C ARG A 180 0.41 2.44 -8.94
N TRP A 181 1.52 1.78 -8.62
CA TRP A 181 1.86 1.39 -7.24
C TRP A 181 2.03 2.60 -6.34
N MET A 182 2.75 3.65 -6.76
CA MET A 182 2.87 4.90 -6.00
C MET A 182 1.55 5.66 -5.88
N SER A 183 0.61 5.45 -6.81
CA SER A 183 -0.76 5.99 -6.67
C SER A 183 -1.55 5.23 -5.62
N ARG A 184 -1.35 3.91 -5.52
CA ARG A 184 -1.91 3.09 -4.43
C ARG A 184 -1.26 3.41 -3.09
N PHE A 185 0.05 3.61 -3.03
CA PHE A 185 0.84 3.92 -1.84
C PHE A 185 1.43 5.35 -1.87
N PRO A 186 0.59 6.40 -1.80
CA PRO A 186 1.02 7.78 -1.99
C PRO A 186 2.05 8.28 -0.95
N GLN A 187 2.11 7.64 0.22
CA GLN A 187 3.08 7.95 1.28
C GLN A 187 4.55 7.71 0.88
N TYR A 188 4.81 7.02 -0.24
CA TYR A 188 6.14 6.75 -0.76
C TYR A 188 6.57 7.67 -1.91
N ARG A 189 5.69 8.52 -2.46
CA ARG A 189 5.95 9.30 -3.69
C ARG A 189 7.14 10.27 -3.60
N TYR A 190 7.43 10.78 -2.41
CA TYR A 190 8.53 11.72 -2.15
C TYR A 190 9.60 11.13 -1.25
N ARG A 191 9.61 9.81 -1.10
CA ARG A 191 10.66 9.12 -0.36
C ARG A 191 11.91 9.01 -1.22
N ASP A 192 13.08 9.06 -0.59
CA ASP A 192 14.31 8.59 -1.23
C ASP A 192 14.06 7.21 -1.83
N PHE A 193 14.23 7.10 -3.14
CA PHE A 193 13.90 5.93 -3.92
C PHE A 193 15.14 5.40 -4.64
N TYR A 194 15.44 4.13 -4.39
CA TYR A 194 16.57 3.44 -5.00
C TYR A 194 16.06 2.23 -5.76
N ILE A 195 16.64 1.99 -6.93
CA ILE A 195 16.40 0.77 -7.69
C ILE A 195 17.65 -0.08 -7.59
N SER A 196 17.49 -1.30 -7.11
CA SER A 196 18.57 -2.27 -6.92
C SER A 196 18.18 -3.60 -7.55
N GLY A 197 19.16 -4.40 -7.92
CA GLY A 197 18.91 -5.70 -8.51
C GLY A 197 20.16 -6.51 -8.73
N GLU A 198 19.94 -7.80 -8.99
CA GLU A 198 20.99 -8.81 -9.17
C GLU A 198 20.99 -9.28 -10.63
N SER A 199 22.17 -9.55 -11.21
CA SER A 199 22.32 -10.13 -12.55
C SER A 199 21.61 -9.27 -13.63
N TYR A 200 20.81 -9.88 -14.51
CA TYR A 200 20.00 -9.18 -15.53
C TYR A 200 19.02 -8.15 -14.94
N GLY A 201 18.72 -8.24 -13.63
CA GLY A 201 17.98 -7.21 -12.90
C GLY A 201 18.65 -5.85 -13.04
N GLY A 202 19.99 -5.83 -13.09
CA GLY A 202 20.81 -4.64 -13.39
C GLY A 202 20.52 -4.00 -14.76
N MET A 203 20.14 -4.78 -15.78
CA MET A 203 19.78 -4.22 -17.08
C MET A 203 18.37 -3.61 -17.10
N ALA A 204 17.44 -4.16 -16.31
CA ALA A 204 16.18 -3.50 -16.02
C ALA A 204 16.41 -2.15 -15.29
N LEU A 205 17.42 -2.06 -14.40
CA LEU A 205 17.85 -0.79 -13.78
C LEU A 205 18.31 0.22 -14.83
N CYS A 206 19.29 -0.13 -15.67
CA CYS A 206 19.85 0.79 -16.67
C CYS A 206 18.80 1.28 -17.69
N THR A 207 17.88 0.42 -18.10
CA THR A 207 16.85 0.77 -19.09
C THR A 207 15.75 1.67 -18.52
N SER A 208 15.44 1.55 -17.22
CA SER A 208 14.42 2.37 -16.55
C SER A 208 14.96 3.74 -16.13
N ILE A 209 16.20 3.82 -15.63
CA ILE A 209 16.84 5.08 -15.23
C ILE A 209 17.11 5.98 -16.45
N GLY A 210 17.48 5.40 -17.60
CA GLY A 210 17.75 6.17 -18.83
C GLY A 210 16.53 6.87 -19.46
N LYS A 211 15.32 6.69 -18.92
CA LYS A 211 14.07 7.22 -19.50
C LYS A 211 13.24 8.13 -18.60
N THR A 212 13.58 8.32 -17.34
CA THR A 212 12.77 9.16 -16.43
C THR A 212 13.64 9.94 -15.44
N ASN A 213 13.60 11.26 -15.55
CA ASN A 213 13.60 12.13 -14.38
C ASN A 213 12.28 11.87 -13.65
N LEU A 214 12.32 11.00 -12.62
CA LEU A 214 11.19 10.77 -11.71
C LEU A 214 10.93 12.00 -10.84
#